data_AF-A0A151XC68-F1
#
_entry.id   AF-A0A151XC68-F1
#
_cell.length_a   1.000
_cell.length_b   1.000
_cell.length_c   1.000
_cell.angle_alpha   90.00
_cell.angle_beta   90.00
_cell.angle_gamma   90.00
#
_symmetry.space_group_name_H-M   'P 1'
#
loop_
_entity.id
_entity.type
_entity.pdbx_description
1 polymer ?
#
loop_
_entity_poly.entity_id
_entity_poly.type
_entity_poly.pdbx_seq_one_letter_code
_entity_poly.pdbx_strand_id
1 'polypeptide(L)'
;MCYNVLCDKYATRQMYGYCPSWALDWEYRKKGILDEIRHYAADIISLQEVETDQFYNFFLPELKHDGYDGIFSPKSRAKTMAENDRKYVDGCAIFYRTAKFSLIKEHLVEFNQLAMANAEGSDNMLNRVMPKDNIGLAALLRTKEAAWDNAIGWMIGSLVIQPNLKTLPQHGSMCYFELLEFRKKQDLLKKK
;
A
#
# COMPACT_ATOMS: atom_id res chain seq x y z
N MET A 1 2.66 -1.84 -8.41
CA MET A 1 2.35 -0.39 -8.36
C MET A 1 2.37 0.07 -6.91
N CYS A 2 2.87 1.28 -6.64
CA CYS A 2 2.80 1.91 -5.32
C CYS A 2 2.30 3.35 -5.52
N TYR A 3 1.19 3.73 -4.86
CA TYR A 3 0.53 5.01 -5.11
C TYR A 3 -0.17 5.58 -3.88
N ASN A 4 0.16 6.82 -3.52
CA ASN A 4 -0.56 7.57 -2.50
C ASN A 4 -1.71 8.32 -3.18
N VAL A 5 -2.95 8.00 -2.81
CA VAL A 5 -4.16 8.46 -3.52
C VAL A 5 -4.71 9.80 -3.03
N LEU A 6 -4.06 10.42 -2.03
CA LEU A 6 -4.47 11.65 -1.37
C LEU A 6 -5.90 11.57 -0.83
N CYS A 7 -6.08 11.25 0.45
CA CYS A 7 -7.43 11.13 1.02
C CYS A 7 -8.18 12.48 0.96
N ASP A 8 -9.51 12.42 0.95
CA ASP A 8 -10.34 13.62 0.80
C ASP A 8 -10.12 14.61 1.94
N LYS A 9 -9.93 14.10 3.16
CA LYS A 9 -9.58 14.91 4.33
C LYS A 9 -8.36 15.82 4.13
N TYR A 10 -7.40 15.44 3.29
CA TYR A 10 -6.18 16.22 3.05
C TYR A 10 -6.23 17.05 1.76
N ALA A 11 -7.20 16.83 0.87
CA ALA A 11 -7.37 17.52 -0.41
C ALA A 11 -8.00 18.92 -0.27
N THR A 12 -7.48 19.76 0.63
CA THR A 12 -8.10 21.06 0.94
C THR A 12 -7.60 22.20 0.05
N ARG A 13 -8.44 23.23 -0.11
CA ARG A 13 -8.08 24.47 -0.84
C ARG A 13 -6.96 25.28 -0.15
N GLN A 14 -6.71 25.08 1.14
CA GLN A 14 -5.57 25.72 1.80
C GLN A 14 -4.24 25.14 1.31
N MET A 15 -4.18 23.82 1.11
CA MET A 15 -2.98 23.13 0.61
C MET A 15 -2.87 23.20 -0.91
N TYR A 16 -4.00 23.14 -1.62
CA TYR A 16 -4.08 23.03 -3.07
C TYR A 16 -4.85 24.20 -3.71
N GLY A 17 -4.55 25.45 -3.31
CA GLY A 17 -5.29 26.64 -3.77
C GLY A 17 -5.26 26.88 -5.28
N TYR A 18 -4.25 26.37 -5.97
CA TYR A 18 -4.10 26.41 -7.43
C TYR A 18 -5.05 25.43 -8.15
N CYS A 19 -5.53 24.39 -7.47
CA CYS A 19 -6.40 23.39 -8.06
C CYS A 19 -7.88 23.81 -7.87
N PRO A 20 -8.69 23.87 -8.93
CA PRO A 20 -10.09 24.25 -8.79
C PRO A 20 -10.86 23.23 -7.95
N SER A 21 -11.85 23.70 -7.16
CA SER A 21 -12.55 22.85 -6.18
C SER A 21 -13.18 21.60 -6.79
N TRP A 22 -13.70 21.69 -8.02
CA TRP A 22 -14.31 20.54 -8.71
C TRP A 22 -13.28 19.44 -9.03
N ALA A 23 -12.01 19.79 -9.22
CA ALA A 23 -10.94 18.83 -9.49
C ALA A 23 -10.34 18.25 -8.19
N LEU A 24 -10.53 18.94 -7.05
CA LEU A 24 -10.19 18.43 -5.72
C LEU A 24 -11.30 17.53 -5.15
N ASP A 25 -12.53 17.68 -5.63
CA ASP A 25 -13.67 16.87 -5.19
C ASP A 25 -13.38 15.38 -5.35
N TRP A 26 -13.65 14.61 -4.29
CA TRP A 26 -13.39 13.17 -4.27
C TRP A 26 -14.13 12.40 -5.36
N GLU A 27 -15.38 12.77 -5.66
CA GLU A 27 -16.20 12.10 -6.68
C GLU A 27 -15.60 12.24 -8.08
N TYR A 28 -14.86 13.33 -8.31
CA TYR A 28 -14.06 13.52 -9.51
C TYR A 28 -12.75 12.73 -9.45
N ARG A 29 -11.94 12.91 -8.40
CA ARG A 29 -10.59 12.32 -8.30
C ARG A 29 -10.61 10.80 -8.30
N LYS A 30 -11.55 10.18 -7.59
CA LYS A 30 -11.60 8.72 -7.42
C LYS A 30 -11.71 7.96 -8.75
N LYS A 31 -12.37 8.57 -9.74
CA LYS A 31 -12.48 8.02 -11.11
C LYS A 31 -11.12 7.97 -11.79
N GLY A 32 -10.39 9.09 -11.79
CA GLY A 32 -9.05 9.17 -12.38
C GLY A 32 -8.04 8.26 -11.67
N ILE A 33 -8.12 8.16 -10.33
CA ILE A 33 -7.27 7.24 -9.55
C ILE A 33 -7.53 5.78 -9.96
N LEU A 34 -8.79 5.38 -10.09
CA LEU A 34 -9.13 4.01 -10.50
C LEU A 34 -8.70 3.73 -11.94
N ASP A 35 -8.91 4.68 -12.86
CA ASP A 35 -8.46 4.57 -14.26
C ASP A 35 -6.92 4.43 -14.35
N GLU A 36 -6.18 5.17 -13.53
CA GLU A 36 -4.72 5.04 -13.45
C GLU A 36 -4.30 3.65 -12.95
N ILE A 37 -4.94 3.15 -11.90
CA ILE A 37 -4.68 1.79 -11.37
C ILE A 37 -4.94 0.74 -12.45
N ARG A 38 -6.07 0.86 -13.17
CA ARG A 38 -6.45 -0.04 -14.27
C ARG A 38 -5.47 0.04 -15.44
N HIS A 39 -5.02 1.23 -15.79
CA HIS A 39 -4.07 1.47 -16.88
C HIS A 39 -2.75 0.71 -16.66
N TYR A 40 -2.18 0.77 -15.45
CA TYR A 40 -0.96 0.04 -15.14
C TYR A 40 -1.16 -1.47 -15.02
N ALA A 41 -2.38 -1.93 -14.73
CA ALA A 41 -2.77 -3.34 -14.64
C ALA A 41 -1.83 -4.20 -13.77
N ALA A 42 -1.20 -3.59 -12.76
CA ALA A 42 -0.10 -4.17 -12.00
C ALA A 42 -0.56 -5.37 -11.16
N ASP A 43 0.25 -6.44 -11.15
CA ASP A 43 -0.09 -7.68 -10.44
C ASP A 43 -0.27 -7.54 -8.92
N ILE A 44 0.46 -6.58 -8.32
CA ILE A 44 0.36 -6.17 -6.91
C ILE A 44 0.30 -4.63 -6.87
N ILE A 45 -0.63 -4.10 -6.09
CA ILE A 45 -0.87 -2.66 -5.93
C ILE A 45 -0.84 -2.32 -4.44
N SER A 46 0.02 -1.39 -4.05
CA SER A 46 0.06 -0.83 -2.68
C SER A 46 -0.43 0.61 -2.70
N LEU A 47 -1.51 0.90 -1.97
CA LEU A 47 -2.07 2.24 -1.86
C LEU A 47 -1.85 2.85 -0.47
N GLN A 48 -1.56 4.14 -0.41
CA GLN A 48 -1.50 4.95 0.82
C GLN A 48 -2.56 6.04 0.80
N GLU A 49 -2.92 6.54 1.98
CA GLU A 49 -3.99 7.53 2.18
C GLU A 49 -5.36 7.06 1.65
N VAL A 50 -5.66 5.77 1.81
CA VAL A 50 -6.97 5.22 1.46
C VAL A 50 -7.90 5.35 2.66
N GLU A 51 -9.02 6.05 2.53
CA GLU A 51 -10.04 6.12 3.59
C GLU A 51 -10.75 4.78 3.77
N THR A 52 -11.12 4.47 5.02
CA THR A 52 -11.76 3.21 5.38
C THR A 52 -13.03 2.96 4.57
N ASP A 53 -13.91 3.96 4.48
CA ASP A 53 -15.15 3.87 3.70
C ASP A 53 -14.86 3.61 2.22
N GLN A 54 -13.87 4.29 1.66
CA GLN A 54 -13.52 4.21 0.25
C GLN A 54 -12.84 2.88 -0.10
N PHE A 55 -12.10 2.27 0.82
CA PHE A 55 -11.59 0.92 0.62
C PHE A 55 -12.75 -0.08 0.43
N TYR A 56 -13.69 -0.13 1.37
CA TYR A 56 -14.76 -1.14 1.36
C TYR A 56 -15.85 -0.88 0.32
N ASN A 57 -16.22 0.38 0.09
CA ASN A 57 -17.36 0.74 -0.76
C ASN A 57 -16.97 1.11 -2.19
N PHE A 58 -15.69 1.35 -2.48
CA PHE A 58 -15.23 1.77 -3.82
C PHE A 58 -14.07 0.91 -4.34
N PHE A 59 -12.88 0.98 -3.72
CA PHE A 59 -11.69 0.32 -4.28
C PHE A 59 -11.81 -1.20 -4.32
N LEU A 60 -12.24 -1.82 -3.21
CA LEU A 60 -12.36 -3.27 -3.13
C LEU A 60 -13.38 -3.85 -4.12
N PRO A 61 -14.63 -3.37 -4.22
CA PRO A 61 -15.58 -3.92 -5.20
C PRO A 61 -15.13 -3.69 -6.64
N GLU A 62 -14.64 -2.49 -6.99
CA GLU A 62 -14.17 -2.19 -8.34
C GLU A 62 -12.98 -3.06 -8.75
N LEU A 63 -11.98 -3.20 -7.89
CA LEU A 63 -10.81 -4.03 -8.20
C LEU A 63 -11.11 -5.53 -8.11
N LYS A 64 -12.13 -5.95 -7.34
CA LYS A 64 -12.63 -7.33 -7.38
C LYS A 64 -13.21 -7.68 -8.74
N HIS A 65 -13.95 -6.77 -9.37
CA HIS A 65 -14.42 -6.96 -10.74
C HIS A 65 -13.24 -7.13 -11.73
N ASP A 66 -12.11 -6.47 -11.45
CA ASP A 66 -10.89 -6.55 -12.27
C ASP A 66 -9.97 -7.75 -11.91
N GLY A 67 -10.43 -8.66 -11.05
CA GLY A 67 -9.72 -9.90 -10.69
C GLY A 67 -8.72 -9.77 -9.54
N TYR A 68 -8.79 -8.69 -8.76
CA TYR A 68 -7.99 -8.52 -7.55
C TYR A 68 -8.74 -8.96 -6.30
N ASP A 69 -8.00 -9.24 -5.24
CA ASP A 69 -8.50 -9.17 -3.88
C ASP A 69 -7.58 -8.23 -3.09
N GLY A 70 -7.99 -7.81 -1.90
CA GLY A 70 -7.24 -6.81 -1.15
C GLY A 70 -7.41 -6.85 0.35
N ILE A 71 -6.39 -6.32 1.02
CA ILE A 71 -6.36 -6.12 2.47
C ILE A 71 -6.17 -4.64 2.79
N PHE A 72 -6.66 -4.22 3.95
CA PHE A 72 -6.61 -2.83 4.40
C PHE A 72 -6.41 -2.75 5.90
N SER A 73 -5.68 -1.73 6.33
CA SER A 73 -5.62 -1.34 7.74
C SER A 73 -5.66 0.18 7.85
N PRO A 74 -6.57 0.75 8.67
CA PRO A 74 -6.57 2.18 8.97
C PRO A 74 -5.46 2.54 9.95
N LYS A 75 -5.06 3.82 10.00
CA LYS A 75 -4.17 4.33 11.06
C LYS A 75 -4.73 4.05 12.46
N SER A 76 -3.83 3.88 13.43
CA SER A 76 -4.15 3.45 14.80
C SER A 76 -5.20 4.32 15.51
N ARG A 77 -5.31 5.60 15.14
CA ARG A 77 -6.34 6.51 15.66
C ARG A 77 -7.77 6.01 15.47
N ALA A 78 -8.05 5.18 14.47
CA ALA A 78 -9.38 4.59 14.27
C ALA A 78 -9.88 3.83 15.51
N LYS A 79 -8.97 3.25 16.31
CA LYS A 79 -9.34 2.48 17.51
C LYS A 79 -10.00 3.32 18.61
N THR A 80 -9.69 4.61 18.68
CA THR A 80 -10.17 5.51 19.76
C THR A 80 -11.24 6.49 19.30
N MET A 81 -11.51 6.58 17.98
CA MET A 81 -12.54 7.48 17.44
C MET A 81 -13.94 6.88 17.55
N ALA A 82 -14.97 7.73 17.46
CA ALA A 82 -16.36 7.29 17.32
C ALA A 82 -16.58 6.63 15.95
N GLU A 83 -17.50 5.68 15.85
CA GLU A 83 -17.76 4.89 14.64
C GLU A 83 -18.01 5.76 13.39
N ASN A 84 -18.78 6.84 13.55
CA ASN A 84 -19.06 7.80 12.46
C ASN A 84 -17.82 8.49 11.89
N ASP A 85 -16.75 8.63 12.67
CA ASP A 85 -15.51 9.27 12.24
C ASP A 85 -14.47 8.26 11.76
N ARG A 86 -14.54 7.01 12.24
CA ARG A 86 -13.61 5.92 11.86
C ARG A 86 -13.61 5.67 10.36
N LYS A 87 -14.76 5.81 9.70
CA LYS A 87 -14.91 5.60 8.27
C LYS A 87 -14.07 6.56 7.40
N TYR A 88 -13.73 7.73 7.93
CA TYR A 88 -12.86 8.72 7.26
C TYR A 88 -11.39 8.63 7.71
N VAL A 89 -11.04 7.64 8.52
CA VAL A 89 -9.63 7.40 8.85
C VAL A 89 -8.97 6.71 7.67
N ASP A 90 -7.92 7.37 7.17
CA ASP A 90 -7.06 6.85 6.12
C ASP A 90 -6.07 5.80 6.64
N GLY A 91 -5.60 4.96 5.73
CA GLY A 91 -4.66 3.89 5.98
C GLY A 91 -3.97 3.40 4.72
N CYS A 92 -3.49 2.16 4.79
CA CYS A 92 -2.79 1.49 3.71
C CYS A 92 -3.59 0.30 3.21
N ALA A 93 -3.60 0.09 1.89
CA ALA A 93 -4.22 -1.06 1.25
C ALA A 93 -3.20 -1.81 0.38
N ILE A 94 -3.35 -3.13 0.28
CA ILE A 94 -2.61 -3.96 -0.66
C ILE A 94 -3.63 -4.77 -1.47
N PHE A 95 -3.58 -4.65 -2.79
CA PHE A 95 -4.33 -5.48 -3.72
C PHE A 95 -3.39 -6.41 -4.48
N TYR A 96 -3.88 -7.60 -4.81
CA TYR A 96 -3.11 -8.62 -5.52
C TYR A 96 -4.03 -9.40 -6.48
N ARG A 97 -3.52 -9.75 -7.67
CA ARG A 97 -4.29 -10.55 -8.63
C ARG A 97 -4.52 -11.95 -8.10
N THR A 98 -5.78 -12.33 -7.96
CA THR A 98 -6.17 -13.64 -7.41
C THR A 98 -5.78 -14.79 -8.33
N ALA A 99 -5.64 -14.55 -9.64
CA ALA A 99 -5.14 -15.54 -10.59
C ALA A 99 -3.68 -15.93 -10.31
N LYS A 100 -2.88 -15.00 -9.78
CA LYS A 100 -1.42 -15.16 -9.61
C LYS A 100 -1.00 -15.35 -8.16
N PHE A 101 -1.78 -14.86 -7.22
CA PHE A 101 -1.45 -14.89 -5.79
C PHE A 101 -2.61 -15.38 -4.94
N SER A 102 -2.28 -15.95 -3.79
CA SER A 102 -3.23 -16.14 -2.68
C SER A 102 -2.62 -15.61 -1.40
N LEU A 103 -3.39 -14.83 -0.64
CA LEU A 103 -2.97 -14.35 0.67
C LEU A 103 -2.83 -15.52 1.65
N ILE A 104 -1.67 -15.61 2.29
CA ILE A 104 -1.43 -16.53 3.41
C ILE A 104 -1.66 -15.82 4.73
N LYS A 105 -1.10 -14.61 4.87
CA LYS A 105 -1.13 -13.85 6.12
C LYS A 105 -0.97 -12.36 5.85
N GLU A 106 -1.62 -11.54 6.66
CA GLU A 106 -1.36 -10.11 6.74
C GLU A 106 -0.68 -9.77 8.07
N HIS A 107 0.09 -8.69 8.07
CA HIS A 107 0.74 -8.18 9.27
C HIS A 107 0.63 -6.65 9.31
N LEU A 108 -0.01 -6.17 10.37
CA LEU A 108 -0.10 -4.75 10.69
C LEU A 108 1.03 -4.39 11.64
N VAL A 109 1.77 -3.35 11.27
CA VAL A 109 2.83 -2.76 12.07
C VAL A 109 2.37 -1.39 12.56
N GLU A 110 2.19 -1.25 13.87
CA GLU A 110 1.88 0.04 14.50
C GLU A 110 3.18 0.64 15.06
N PHE A 111 3.68 1.70 14.42
CA PHE A 111 5.02 2.22 14.74
C PHE A 111 5.11 2.82 16.14
N ASN A 112 4.01 3.37 16.67
CA ASN A 112 3.95 3.86 18.05
C ASN A 112 4.10 2.72 19.07
N GLN A 113 3.44 1.59 18.87
CA GLN A 113 3.54 0.42 19.76
C GLN A 113 4.94 -0.21 19.69
N LEU A 114 5.52 -0.31 18.48
CA LEU A 114 6.90 -0.75 18.33
C LEU A 114 7.87 0.19 19.05
N ALA A 115 7.66 1.51 18.95
CA ALA A 115 8.50 2.46 19.66
C ALA A 115 8.37 2.30 21.18
N MET A 116 7.14 2.16 21.71
CA MET A 116 6.92 1.93 23.15
C MET A 116 7.63 0.68 23.66
N ALA A 117 7.60 -0.42 22.91
CA ALA A 117 8.25 -1.66 23.28
C ALA A 117 9.79 -1.60 23.23
N ASN A 118 10.38 -0.66 22.49
CA ASN A 118 11.82 -0.55 22.26
C ASN A 118 12.44 0.75 22.81
N ALA A 119 11.70 1.51 23.61
CA ALA A 119 12.09 2.84 24.04
C ALA A 119 12.95 2.89 25.33
N GLU A 120 13.37 1.74 25.87
CA GLU A 120 14.16 1.69 27.10
C GLU A 120 15.39 2.61 27.01
N GLY A 121 15.42 3.63 27.88
CA GLY A 121 16.52 4.59 27.98
C GLY A 121 16.54 5.71 26.92
N SER A 122 15.49 5.90 26.12
CA SER A 122 15.46 6.96 25.08
C SER A 122 14.20 7.84 25.12
N ASP A 123 14.22 8.86 25.98
CA ASP A 123 13.15 9.87 26.07
C ASP A 123 12.91 10.60 24.74
N ASN A 124 13.97 10.79 23.94
CA ASN A 124 13.88 11.39 22.61
C ASN A 124 13.06 10.54 21.64
N MET A 125 13.18 9.20 21.71
CA MET A 125 12.38 8.29 20.90
C MET A 125 10.91 8.36 21.30
N LEU A 126 10.64 8.34 22.61
CA LEU A 126 9.28 8.40 23.15
C LEU A 126 8.56 9.68 22.70
N ASN A 127 9.19 10.85 22.89
CA ASN A 127 8.58 12.14 22.61
C ASN A 127 8.32 12.40 21.13
N ARG A 128 9.14 11.83 20.23
CA ARG A 128 9.03 12.08 18.78
C ARG A 128 8.16 11.06 18.05
N VAL A 129 8.18 9.80 18.49
CA VAL A 129 7.58 8.68 17.74
C VAL A 129 6.24 8.25 18.32
N MET A 130 6.08 8.20 19.64
CA MET A 130 4.81 7.76 20.25
C MET A 130 3.58 8.57 19.82
N PRO A 131 3.65 9.91 19.66
CA PRO A 131 2.47 10.68 19.28
C PRO A 131 2.01 10.45 17.83
N LYS A 132 2.78 9.69 17.04
CA LYS A 132 2.48 9.43 15.63
C LYS A 132 1.74 8.12 15.48
N ASP A 133 0.59 8.16 14.81
CA ASP A 133 -0.30 7.02 14.56
C ASP A 133 -0.04 6.34 13.21
N ASN A 134 1.15 6.51 12.64
CA ASN A 134 1.53 5.89 11.37
C ASN A 134 1.55 4.36 11.51
N ILE A 135 1.20 3.68 10.42
CA ILE A 135 1.18 2.23 10.33
C ILE A 135 1.92 1.73 9.08
N GLY A 136 2.32 0.47 9.09
CA GLY A 136 2.73 -0.29 7.92
C GLY A 136 1.85 -1.52 7.75
N LEU A 137 1.53 -1.88 6.51
CA LEU A 137 0.80 -3.10 6.19
C LEU A 137 1.69 -4.00 5.33
N ALA A 138 1.80 -5.26 5.70
CA ALA A 138 2.54 -6.28 4.95
C ALA A 138 1.63 -7.47 4.64
N ALA A 139 1.83 -8.08 3.47
CA ALA A 139 1.13 -9.26 3.02
C ALA A 139 2.13 -10.38 2.69
N LEU A 140 1.91 -11.56 3.25
CA LEU A 140 2.56 -12.79 2.83
C LEU A 140 1.69 -13.44 1.75
N LEU A 141 2.18 -13.43 0.51
CA LEU A 141 1.48 -13.96 -0.65
C LEU A 141 2.14 -15.27 -1.12
N ARG A 142 1.32 -16.28 -1.43
CA ARG A 142 1.76 -17.47 -2.16
C ARG A 142 1.63 -17.20 -3.66
N THR A 143 2.69 -17.45 -4.42
CA THR A 143 2.65 -17.45 -5.89
C THR A 143 1.94 -18.69 -6.42
N LYS A 144 1.07 -18.50 -7.41
CA LYS A 144 0.45 -19.56 -8.23
C LYS A 144 1.25 -19.73 -9.53
N GLU A 145 0.99 -20.81 -10.27
CA GLU A 145 1.68 -21.06 -11.55
C GLU A 145 1.54 -19.90 -12.53
N ALA A 146 0.35 -19.32 -12.62
CA ALA A 146 0.06 -18.19 -13.50
C ALA A 146 0.86 -16.90 -13.18
N ALA A 147 1.53 -16.83 -12.01
CA ALA A 147 2.42 -15.72 -11.70
C ALA A 147 3.62 -15.64 -12.67
N TRP A 148 3.97 -16.77 -13.29
CA TRP A 148 5.13 -16.91 -14.17
C TRP A 148 4.78 -16.82 -15.66
N ASP A 149 3.50 -16.80 -16.03
CA ASP A 149 3.06 -16.80 -17.44
C ASP A 149 3.56 -15.56 -18.19
N ASN A 150 3.66 -14.41 -17.51
CA ASN A 150 4.20 -13.18 -18.09
C ASN A 150 5.72 -13.25 -18.35
N ALA A 151 6.44 -14.21 -17.75
CA ALA A 151 7.89 -14.37 -17.94
C ALA A 151 8.22 -15.09 -19.26
N ILE A 152 7.31 -15.92 -19.78
CA ILE A 152 7.53 -16.68 -21.01
C ILE A 152 7.60 -15.75 -22.23
N GLY A 153 6.81 -14.67 -22.26
CA GLY A 153 6.85 -13.66 -23.32
C GLY A 153 8.17 -12.88 -23.41
N TRP A 154 8.86 -12.66 -22.29
CA TRP A 154 10.20 -12.05 -22.27
C TRP A 154 11.31 -13.04 -22.61
N MET A 155 11.12 -14.32 -22.29
CA MET A 155 12.10 -15.37 -22.56
C MET A 155 12.21 -15.70 -24.06
N ILE A 156 11.11 -15.57 -24.81
CA ILE A 156 11.10 -15.72 -26.28
C ILE A 156 11.53 -14.45 -27.03
N GLY A 157 11.42 -13.27 -26.41
CA GLY A 157 11.88 -11.99 -27.00
C GLY A 157 13.36 -11.67 -26.77
N SER A 158 14.01 -12.32 -25.80
CA SER A 158 15.41 -12.10 -25.43
C SER A 158 16.31 -13.31 -25.70
N LEU A 159 16.18 -13.93 -26.88
CA LEU A 159 17.26 -14.78 -27.41
C LEU A 159 18.46 -13.91 -27.86
N VAL A 160 18.97 -13.10 -26.95
CA VAL A 160 20.29 -12.47 -27.01
C VAL A 160 21.00 -12.84 -25.70
N ILE A 161 21.70 -13.98 -25.79
CA ILE A 161 22.91 -14.37 -25.04
C ILE A 161 23.06 -13.79 -23.62
N GLN A 162 22.85 -14.65 -22.62
CA GLN A 162 23.84 -14.82 -21.55
C GLN A 162 24.00 -16.32 -21.24
N PRO A 163 25.21 -16.90 -21.39
CA PRO A 163 25.48 -18.26 -20.95
C PRO A 163 25.72 -18.26 -19.44
N ASN A 164 25.14 -19.24 -18.76
CA ASN A 164 25.22 -19.54 -17.33
C ASN A 164 24.19 -18.85 -16.42
N LEU A 165 23.03 -19.50 -16.28
CA LEU A 165 22.44 -19.61 -14.95
C LEU A 165 22.02 -21.07 -14.72
N LYS A 166 22.78 -21.74 -13.85
CA LYS A 166 22.46 -23.07 -13.34
C LYS A 166 21.12 -23.01 -12.61
N THR A 167 20.28 -23.99 -12.90
CA THR A 167 19.07 -24.35 -12.15
C THR A 167 19.34 -24.37 -10.65
N LEU A 168 18.56 -23.63 -9.87
CA LEU A 168 18.46 -23.78 -8.41
C LEU A 168 17.00 -24.11 -8.03
N PRO A 169 16.79 -24.89 -6.96
CA PRO A 169 15.66 -25.81 -6.84
C PRO A 169 14.43 -25.21 -6.18
N GLN A 170 13.32 -25.91 -6.40
CA GLN A 170 11.95 -25.70 -5.93
C GLN A 170 11.81 -25.65 -4.39
N HIS A 171 12.21 -24.56 -3.73
CA HIS A 171 11.76 -24.26 -2.35
C HIS A 171 11.15 -22.87 -2.30
N GLY A 172 9.96 -22.78 -1.68
CA GLY A 172 9.01 -21.68 -1.79
C GLY A 172 9.64 -20.30 -1.77
N SER A 173 9.50 -19.60 -2.90
CA SER A 173 9.84 -18.19 -3.05
C SER A 173 8.93 -17.34 -2.16
N MET A 174 9.43 -17.04 -0.97
CA MET A 174 8.82 -16.10 -0.03
C MET A 174 9.07 -14.69 -0.55
N CYS A 175 8.05 -14.05 -1.14
CA CYS A 175 8.15 -12.65 -1.55
C CYS A 175 7.88 -11.76 -0.33
N TYR A 176 8.95 -11.29 0.32
CA TYR A 176 8.87 -10.19 1.29
C TYR A 176 8.71 -8.88 0.51
N PHE A 177 7.51 -8.29 0.54
CA PHE A 177 7.33 -6.90 0.13
C PHE A 177 7.57 -6.00 1.35
N GLU A 178 8.71 -5.31 1.38
CA GLU A 178 9.16 -4.50 2.50
C GLU A 178 9.03 -2.97 2.23
N LEU A 179 8.42 -2.28 3.20
CA LEU A 179 8.57 -0.89 3.65
C LEU A 179 9.30 0.11 2.73
N LEU A 180 8.63 0.63 1.70
CA LEU A 180 9.18 1.73 0.89
C LEU A 180 8.89 3.15 1.42
N GLU A 181 8.00 3.33 2.41
CA GLU A 181 7.70 4.67 2.95
C GLU A 181 8.57 5.12 4.13
N PHE A 182 9.26 4.21 4.84
CA PHE A 182 10.04 4.61 6.01
C PHE A 182 11.29 5.42 5.62
N ARG A 183 11.91 5.11 4.48
CA ARG A 183 13.16 5.77 4.05
C ARG A 183 12.94 7.22 3.62
N LYS A 184 11.86 7.53 2.89
CA LYS A 184 11.54 8.91 2.47
C LYS A 184 11.17 9.83 3.63
N LYS A 185 10.43 9.33 4.64
CA LYS A 185 10.09 10.14 5.83
C LYS A 185 11.27 10.33 6.80
N GLN A 186 12.16 9.35 6.93
CA GLN A 186 13.38 9.48 7.75
C GLN A 186 14.40 10.45 7.12
N ASP A 187 14.53 10.47 5.79
CA ASP A 187 15.46 11.39 5.12
C ASP A 187 14.98 12.85 5.18
N LEU A 188 13.67 13.09 5.27
CA LEU A 188 13.09 14.42 5.52
C LEU A 188 13.30 14.90 6.97
N LEU A 189 13.47 13.99 7.94
CA LEU A 189 13.72 14.31 9.34
C LEU A 189 15.20 14.50 9.67
N LYS A 190 16.12 14.07 8.80
CA LYS A 190 17.57 14.30 8.94
C LYS A 190 18.06 15.60 8.29
N LYS A 191 17.18 16.36 7.63
CA LYS A 191 17.50 17.63 6.94
C LYS A 191 16.97 18.89 7.66
N LYS A 192 16.66 18.82 8.96
CA LYS A 192 16.36 19.99 9.79
C LYS A 192 17.04 19.89 11.14
#